data_AF-A0A7C7UGH7-F1
#
_entry.id   AF-A0A7C7UGH7-F1
#
_cell.length_a   1.000
_cell.length_b   1.000
_cell.length_c   1.000
_cell.angle_alpha   90.00
_cell.angle_beta   90.00
_cell.angle_gamma   90.00
#
_symmetry.space_group_name_H-M   'P 1'
#
loop_
_entity.id
_entity.type
_entity.pdbx_description
1 polymer ?
#
loop_
_entity_poly.entity_id
_entity_poly.type
_entity_poly.pdbx_seq_one_letter_code
_entity_poly.pdbx_strand_id
1 'polypeptide(L)'
;MHSSILKCPVCHMNVEKGSFFLEYEGLSYAFCSEQCQERFVANPHLYVGRAGQPALKQQGHEIIRQHVLRLREPLSEDQQARLTRELQMLMGLQSVRIENTRIRLRYDLLQVTAEQIEKKIEAVGDRLGGGLGEMLRRAFVHAREETELDSLESRSGDGPHHRH
;
A
#
# COMPACT_ATOMS: atom_id res chain seq x y z
N MET A 1 9.96 10.81 37.96
CA MET A 1 10.48 10.55 36.60
C MET A 1 9.29 10.50 35.65
N HIS A 2 9.01 11.58 34.91
CA HIS A 2 7.92 11.56 33.92
C HIS A 2 8.43 10.90 32.65
N SER A 3 8.24 9.58 32.53
CA SER A 3 8.37 8.88 31.26
C SER A 3 7.32 9.45 30.31
N SER A 4 7.72 10.34 29.41
CA SER A 4 6.82 10.84 28.35
C SER A 4 6.56 9.69 27.40
N ILE A 5 5.44 9.00 27.60
CA ILE A 5 4.95 7.97 26.70
C ILE A 5 4.48 8.69 25.43
N LEU A 6 5.15 8.43 24.32
CA LEU A 6 4.75 8.95 23.00
C LEU A 6 3.80 7.95 22.36
N LYS A 7 2.85 8.42 21.54
CA LYS A 7 1.89 7.54 20.87
C LYS A 7 2.25 7.37 19.40
N CYS A 8 2.38 6.13 18.93
CA CYS A 8 2.66 5.84 17.53
C CYS A 8 1.46 6.30 16.67
N PRO A 9 1.66 7.18 15.67
CA PRO A 9 0.57 7.68 14.83
C PRO A 9 -0.01 6.59 13.91
N VAL A 10 0.73 5.51 13.68
CA VAL A 10 0.31 4.43 12.78
C VAL A 10 -0.52 3.37 13.50
N CYS A 11 -0.07 2.84 14.63
CA CYS A 11 -0.74 1.74 15.33
C CYS A 11 -1.38 2.15 16.67
N HIS A 12 -1.21 3.41 17.09
CA HIS A 12 -1.74 3.96 18.35
C HIS A 12 -1.18 3.30 19.62
N MET A 13 -0.11 2.48 19.50
CA MET A 13 0.61 1.94 20.65
C MET A 13 1.44 3.01 21.35
N ASN A 14 1.62 2.80 22.65
CA ASN A 14 2.52 3.58 23.49
C ASN A 14 3.98 3.22 23.16
N VAL A 15 4.80 4.23 23.01
CA VAL A 15 6.21 4.15 22.60
C VAL A 15 7.06 4.76 23.72
N GLU A 16 8.06 4.01 24.15
CA GLU A 16 9.02 4.46 25.15
C GLU A 16 10.04 5.42 24.52
N LYS A 17 10.59 6.34 25.33
CA LYS A 17 11.62 7.29 24.90
C LYS A 17 12.90 6.54 24.52
N GLY A 18 13.04 6.21 23.23
CA GLY A 18 14.18 5.47 22.68
C GLY A 18 13.86 4.66 21.41
N SER A 19 12.60 4.55 21.01
CA SER A 19 12.20 3.84 19.78
C SER A 19 12.40 4.67 18.51
N PHE A 20 12.18 4.08 17.33
CA PHE A 20 12.30 4.70 16.00
C PHE A 20 11.67 6.11 15.93
N PHE A 21 12.44 7.11 15.47
CA PHE A 21 11.99 8.50 15.31
C PHE A 21 12.13 8.98 13.86
N LEU A 22 11.21 9.84 13.42
CA LEU A 22 11.29 10.55 12.15
C LEU A 22 10.85 12.00 12.35
N GLU A 23 11.57 12.93 11.72
CA GLU A 23 11.10 14.32 11.60
C GLU A 23 10.32 14.49 10.29
N TYR A 24 9.12 15.04 10.39
CA TYR A 24 8.25 15.32 9.25
C TYR A 24 7.50 16.64 9.46
N GLU A 25 7.55 17.55 8.48
CA GLU A 25 7.01 18.92 8.56
C GLU A 25 7.43 19.69 9.84
N GLY A 26 8.66 19.47 10.33
CA GLY A 26 9.19 20.13 11.53
C GLY A 26 8.68 19.57 12.87
N LEU A 27 7.97 18.44 12.84
CA LEU A 27 7.50 17.71 14.02
C LEU A 27 8.20 16.35 14.12
N SER A 28 8.65 15.98 15.32
CA SER A 28 9.23 14.66 15.57
C SER A 28 8.15 13.65 15.94
N TYR A 29 8.08 12.54 15.20
CA TYR A 29 7.16 11.42 15.42
C TYR A 29 7.92 10.20 15.91
N ALA A 30 7.30 9.44 16.81
CA ALA A 30 7.83 8.19 17.36
C ALA A 30 7.03 6.98 16.85
N PHE A 31 7.71 5.89 16.54
CA PHE A 31 7.11 4.65 16.02
C PHE A 31 7.49 3.45 16.89
N CYS A 32 6.56 2.53 17.06
CA CYS A 32 6.81 1.30 17.84
C CYS A 32 7.69 0.28 17.10
N SER A 33 7.79 0.38 15.78
CA SER A 33 8.52 -0.55 14.92
C SER A 33 8.89 0.11 13.60
N GLU A 34 9.90 -0.44 12.93
CA GLU A 34 10.32 -0.04 11.58
C GLU A 34 9.16 -0.08 10.58
N GLN A 35 8.34 -1.14 10.61
CA GLN A 35 7.15 -1.25 9.76
C GLN A 35 6.14 -0.09 9.93
N CYS A 36 6.00 0.44 11.15
CA CYS A 36 5.16 1.62 11.37
C CYS A 36 5.80 2.88 10.79
N GLN A 37 7.12 3.02 10.92
CA GLN A 37 7.85 4.12 10.30
C GLN A 37 7.76 4.05 8.76
N GLU A 38 7.96 2.89 8.15
CA GLU A 38 7.87 2.70 6.69
C GLU A 38 6.48 3.07 6.16
N ARG A 39 5.41 2.62 6.83
CA ARG A 39 4.03 2.98 6.50
C ARG A 39 3.82 4.49 6.55
N PHE A 40 4.34 5.13 7.60
CA PHE A 40 4.25 6.58 7.75
C PHE A 40 5.00 7.32 6.64
N VAL A 41 6.25 6.93 6.34
CA VAL A 41 7.06 7.55 5.28
C VAL A 41 6.41 7.39 3.91
N ALA A 42 5.78 6.24 3.64
CA ALA A 42 5.12 5.99 2.37
C ALA A 42 3.95 6.95 2.13
N ASN A 43 3.17 7.28 3.16
CA ASN A 43 1.99 8.15 3.05
C ASN A 43 1.72 8.95 4.34
N PRO A 44 2.54 9.94 4.70
CA PRO A 44 2.49 10.60 6.01
C PRO A 44 1.17 11.33 6.26
N HIS A 45 0.62 11.96 5.21
CA HIS A 45 -0.67 12.66 5.24
C HIS A 45 -1.87 11.79 5.65
N LEU A 46 -1.75 10.47 5.59
CA LEU A 46 -2.82 9.56 6.00
C LEU A 46 -2.85 9.34 7.52
N TYR A 47 -1.71 9.54 8.18
CA TYR A 47 -1.49 9.29 9.60
C TYR A 47 -1.41 10.58 10.42
N VAL A 48 -0.97 11.67 9.81
CA VAL A 48 -0.93 13.01 10.41
C VAL A 48 -1.64 14.00 9.51
N GLY A 49 -2.58 14.75 10.07
CA GLY A 49 -3.15 15.91 9.38
C GLY A 49 -2.28 17.15 9.63
N ARG A 50 -2.44 18.18 8.80
CA ARG A 50 -1.84 19.50 9.05
C ARG A 50 -2.35 20.06 10.38
N ALA A 51 -1.56 20.93 11.02
CA ALA A 51 -1.88 21.52 12.32
C ALA A 51 -3.35 21.99 12.41
N GLY A 52 -4.14 21.32 13.26
CA GLY A 52 -5.57 21.59 13.48
C GLY A 52 -6.55 20.65 12.77
N GLN A 53 -6.10 19.71 11.93
CA GLN A 53 -6.96 18.71 11.30
C GLN A 53 -6.56 17.29 11.73
N PRO A 54 -7.48 16.46 12.26
CA PRO A 54 -7.19 15.07 12.55
C PRO A 54 -6.97 14.28 11.26
N ALA A 55 -5.99 13.39 11.24
CA ALA A 55 -5.68 12.55 10.09
C ALA A 55 -6.84 11.60 9.75
N LEU A 56 -6.94 11.18 8.49
CA LEU A 56 -7.98 10.25 8.01
C LEU A 56 -8.05 8.96 8.87
N LYS A 57 -6.89 8.42 9.28
CA LYS A 57 -6.84 7.27 10.18
C LYS A 57 -7.46 7.53 11.56
N GLN A 58 -7.32 8.75 12.08
CA GLN A 58 -7.88 9.14 13.38
C GLN A 58 -9.39 9.32 13.34
N GLN A 59 -9.96 9.48 12.14
CA GLN A 59 -11.39 9.54 11.90
C GLN A 59 -12.00 8.15 11.61
N GLY A 60 -11.24 7.06 11.73
CA GLY A 60 -11.72 5.70 11.48
C GLY A 60 -12.05 5.39 10.01
N HIS A 61 -11.55 6.21 9.07
CA HIS A 61 -11.78 6.00 7.65
C HIS A 61 -10.84 4.92 7.11
N GLU A 62 -11.33 4.08 6.19
CA GLU A 62 -10.51 3.15 5.42
C GLU A 62 -10.13 3.79 4.08
N ILE A 63 -8.88 3.62 3.63
CA ILE A 63 -8.42 4.17 2.35
C ILE A 63 -8.17 3.02 1.39
N ILE A 64 -9.25 2.59 0.74
CA ILE A 64 -9.23 1.40 -0.11
C ILE A 64 -8.65 1.73 -1.47
N ARG A 65 -7.51 1.11 -1.79
CA ARG A 65 -6.93 1.08 -3.12
C ARG A 65 -7.25 -0.22 -3.82
N GLN A 66 -7.26 -0.16 -5.15
CA GLN A 66 -7.45 -1.30 -6.01
C GLN A 66 -6.28 -1.39 -7.00
N HIS A 67 -5.71 -2.59 -7.17
CA HIS A 67 -4.76 -2.89 -8.23
C HIS A 67 -5.28 -4.03 -9.10
N VAL A 68 -5.03 -3.94 -10.40
CA VAL A 68 -5.36 -5.00 -11.36
C VAL A 68 -4.08 -5.48 -12.01
N LEU A 69 -3.63 -6.65 -11.59
CA LEU A 69 -2.47 -7.34 -12.16
C LEU A 69 -2.91 -8.07 -13.43
N ARG A 70 -2.10 -7.96 -14.49
CA ARG A 70 -2.31 -8.69 -15.73
C ARG A 70 -1.18 -9.70 -15.89
N LEU A 71 -1.54 -10.97 -15.95
CA LEU A 71 -0.63 -12.09 -16.20
C LEU A 71 -0.58 -12.42 -17.68
N ARG A 72 0.49 -13.10 -18.10
CA ARG A 72 0.61 -13.62 -19.47
C ARG A 72 -0.28 -14.85 -19.68
N GLU A 73 -0.38 -15.68 -18.66
CA GLU A 73 -1.10 -16.96 -18.68
C GLU A 73 -1.97 -17.08 -17.42
N PRO A 74 -3.09 -17.81 -17.49
CA PRO A 74 -3.96 -18.01 -16.33
C PRO A 74 -3.26 -18.90 -15.29
N LEU A 75 -3.54 -18.63 -14.03
CA LEU A 75 -3.10 -19.50 -12.93
C LEU A 75 -3.95 -20.78 -12.90
N SER A 76 -3.33 -21.91 -12.58
CA SER A 76 -4.05 -23.16 -12.27
C SER A 76 -4.92 -23.01 -11.02
N GLU A 77 -5.99 -23.79 -10.88
CA GLU A 77 -6.90 -23.70 -9.73
C GLU A 77 -6.19 -23.84 -8.37
N ASP A 78 -5.21 -24.74 -8.26
CA ASP A 78 -4.40 -24.89 -7.03
C ASP A 78 -3.56 -23.63 -6.74
N GLN A 79 -2.95 -23.04 -7.77
CA GLN A 79 -2.18 -21.80 -7.65
C GLN A 79 -3.07 -20.64 -7.21
N GLN A 80 -4.27 -20.52 -7.80
CA GLN A 80 -5.25 -19.50 -7.42
C GLN A 80 -5.67 -19.63 -5.96
N ALA A 81 -6.02 -20.85 -5.52
CA ALA A 81 -6.46 -21.11 -4.16
C ALA A 81 -5.34 -20.79 -3.14
N ARG A 82 -4.11 -21.21 -3.40
CA ARG A 82 -2.96 -20.94 -2.52
C ARG A 82 -2.59 -19.47 -2.48
N LEU A 83 -2.52 -18.81 -3.65
CA LEU A 83 -2.21 -17.39 -3.73
C LEU A 83 -3.25 -16.56 -2.97
N THR A 84 -4.53 -16.85 -3.19
CA THR A 84 -5.64 -16.18 -2.49
C THR A 84 -5.53 -16.36 -0.98
N ARG A 85 -5.35 -17.60 -0.51
CA ARG A 85 -5.24 -17.92 0.91
C ARG A 85 -4.06 -17.20 1.58
N GLU A 86 -2.89 -17.23 0.95
CA GLU A 86 -1.69 -16.61 1.53
C GLU A 86 -1.80 -15.08 1.57
N LEU A 87 -2.34 -14.48 0.51
CA LEU A 87 -2.54 -13.03 0.47
C LEU A 87 -3.61 -12.57 1.46
N GLN A 88 -4.68 -13.33 1.66
CA GLN A 88 -5.74 -13.02 2.64
C GLN A 88 -5.26 -12.97 4.09
N MET A 89 -4.08 -13.52 4.41
CA MET A 89 -3.46 -13.39 5.73
C MET A 89 -2.81 -12.02 5.96
N LEU A 90 -2.63 -11.20 4.92
CA LEU A 90 -2.14 -9.83 5.09
C LEU A 90 -3.21 -8.96 5.72
N MET A 91 -2.89 -8.42 6.90
CA MET A 91 -3.71 -7.40 7.55
C MET A 91 -3.89 -6.20 6.61
N GLY A 92 -5.15 -5.87 6.28
CA GLY A 92 -5.48 -4.75 5.39
C GLY A 92 -5.82 -5.13 3.95
N LEU A 93 -5.62 -6.38 3.53
CA LEU A 93 -6.10 -6.85 2.22
C LEU A 93 -7.59 -7.21 2.33
N GLN A 94 -8.48 -6.40 1.76
CA GLN A 94 -9.93 -6.62 1.81
C GLN A 94 -10.41 -7.70 0.84
N SER A 95 -9.81 -7.80 -0.36
CA SER A 95 -10.26 -8.79 -1.36
C SER A 95 -9.16 -9.13 -2.36
N VAL A 96 -9.15 -10.41 -2.76
CA VAL A 96 -8.36 -10.94 -3.89
C VAL A 96 -9.34 -11.65 -4.81
N ARG A 97 -9.42 -11.22 -6.06
CA ARG A 97 -10.23 -11.88 -7.10
C ARG A 97 -9.33 -12.25 -8.25
N ILE A 98 -9.37 -13.51 -8.67
CA ILE A 98 -8.59 -14.02 -9.79
C ILE A 98 -9.58 -14.44 -10.87
N GLU A 99 -9.45 -13.85 -12.05
CA GLU A 99 -10.32 -14.09 -13.19
C GLU A 99 -9.46 -14.24 -14.45
N ASN A 100 -9.32 -15.46 -14.95
CA ASN A 100 -8.43 -15.79 -16.07
C ASN A 100 -6.99 -15.32 -15.80
N THR A 101 -6.54 -14.30 -16.53
CA THR A 101 -5.21 -13.69 -16.43
C THR A 101 -5.20 -12.41 -15.59
N ARG A 102 -6.31 -12.05 -14.93
CA ARG A 102 -6.42 -10.82 -14.15
C ARG A 102 -6.54 -11.11 -12.67
N ILE A 103 -5.72 -10.46 -11.86
CA ILE A 103 -5.83 -10.50 -10.39
C ILE A 103 -6.18 -9.10 -9.90
N ARG A 104 -7.36 -8.97 -9.30
CA ARG A 104 -7.81 -7.73 -8.66
C ARG A 104 -7.54 -7.82 -7.16
N LEU A 105 -6.75 -6.88 -6.66
CA LEU A 105 -6.41 -6.73 -5.25
C LEU A 105 -7.09 -5.47 -4.73
N ARG A 106 -7.84 -5.57 -3.63
CA ARG A 106 -8.36 -4.41 -2.89
C ARG A 106 -7.79 -4.41 -1.49
N TYR A 107 -7.14 -3.33 -1.08
CA TYR A 107 -6.49 -3.21 0.22
C TYR A 107 -6.59 -1.81 0.81
N ASP A 108 -6.54 -1.74 2.14
CA ASP A 108 -6.49 -0.50 2.89
C ASP A 108 -5.04 0.01 3.01
N LEU A 109 -4.76 1.17 2.43
CA LEU A 109 -3.46 1.85 2.51
C LEU A 109 -3.05 2.16 3.94
N LEU A 110 -4.03 2.32 4.84
CA LEU A 110 -3.72 2.59 6.24
C LEU A 110 -3.16 1.37 6.95
N GLN A 111 -3.34 0.15 6.41
CA GLN A 111 -2.99 -1.13 7.01
C GLN A 111 -1.81 -1.83 6.33
N VAL A 112 -1.71 -1.74 5.00
CA VAL A 112 -0.67 -2.39 4.21
C VAL A 112 -0.19 -1.50 3.07
N THR A 113 1.13 -1.50 2.81
CA THR A 113 1.72 -0.73 1.70
C THR A 113 1.75 -1.57 0.42
N ALA A 114 1.78 -0.89 -0.74
CA ALA A 114 1.95 -1.55 -2.03
C ALA A 114 3.22 -2.42 -2.08
N GLU A 115 4.33 -1.94 -1.50
CA GLU A 115 5.59 -2.69 -1.44
C GLU A 115 5.47 -3.97 -0.60
N GLN A 116 4.74 -3.93 0.53
CA GLN A 116 4.50 -5.14 1.32
C GLN A 116 3.68 -6.17 0.55
N ILE A 117 2.70 -5.71 -0.24
CA ILE A 117 1.91 -6.59 -1.10
C ILE A 117 2.79 -7.18 -2.20
N GLU A 118 3.63 -6.37 -2.84
CA GLU A 118 4.60 -6.79 -3.87
C GLU A 118 5.55 -7.88 -3.35
N LYS A 119 6.20 -7.63 -2.21
CA LYS A 119 7.10 -8.60 -1.58
C LYS A 119 6.36 -9.89 -1.19
N LYS A 120 5.12 -9.79 -0.72
CA LYS A 120 4.33 -10.98 -0.35
C LYS A 120 3.92 -11.79 -1.58
N ILE A 121 3.42 -11.14 -2.63
CA ILE A 121 2.95 -11.83 -3.84
C ILE A 121 4.11 -12.52 -4.57
N GLU A 122 5.29 -11.88 -4.61
CA GLU A 122 6.54 -12.48 -5.10
C GLU A 122 6.89 -13.73 -4.28
N ALA A 123 7.01 -13.59 -2.96
CA ALA A 123 7.39 -14.68 -2.07
C ALA A 123 6.40 -15.87 -2.11
N VAL A 124 5.10 -15.61 -2.28
CA VAL A 124 4.10 -16.67 -2.46
C VAL A 124 4.28 -17.33 -3.82
N GLY A 125 4.49 -16.54 -4.88
CA GLY A 125 4.74 -17.08 -6.22
C GLY A 125 6.00 -17.94 -6.29
N ASP A 126 7.09 -17.56 -5.62
CA ASP A 126 8.32 -18.37 -5.57
C ASP A 126 8.09 -19.74 -4.91
N ARG A 127 7.22 -19.80 -3.88
CA ARG A 127 6.83 -21.06 -3.24
C ARG A 127 5.97 -21.95 -4.14
N LEU A 128 5.20 -21.34 -5.05
CA LEU A 128 4.39 -22.07 -6.03
C LEU A 128 5.22 -22.58 -7.21
N GLY A 129 6.43 -22.03 -7.41
CA GLY A 129 7.38 -22.47 -8.43
C GLY A 129 7.06 -21.99 -9.84
N GLY A 130 7.82 -22.49 -10.83
CA GLY A 130 7.57 -22.18 -12.25
C GLY A 130 7.83 -20.73 -12.66
N GLY A 131 8.61 -19.96 -11.88
CA GLY A 131 8.87 -18.54 -12.14
C GLY A 131 7.68 -17.61 -11.84
N LEU A 132 6.69 -18.10 -11.09
CA LEU A 132 5.48 -17.34 -10.78
C LEU A 132 5.75 -16.09 -9.94
N GLY A 133 6.72 -16.14 -9.01
CA GLY A 133 7.07 -15.00 -8.14
C GLY A 133 7.48 -13.77 -8.94
N GLU A 134 8.47 -13.92 -9.80
CA GLU A 134 8.93 -12.88 -10.74
C GLU A 134 7.80 -12.42 -11.68
N MET A 135 6.98 -13.34 -12.21
CA MET A 135 5.84 -12.96 -13.06
C MET A 135 4.85 -12.05 -12.32
N LEU A 136 4.50 -12.41 -11.08
CA LEU A 136 3.55 -11.66 -10.27
C LEU A 136 4.10 -10.32 -9.84
N ARG A 137 5.38 -10.26 -9.45
CA ARG A 137 6.06 -9.01 -9.11
C ARG A 137 6.05 -8.03 -10.28
N ARG A 138 6.45 -8.48 -11.48
CA ARG A 138 6.43 -7.63 -12.69
C ARG A 138 5.04 -7.13 -13.00
N ALA A 139 4.02 -8.01 -12.91
CA ALA A 139 2.63 -7.60 -13.10
C ALA A 139 2.20 -6.53 -12.09
N PHE A 140 2.72 -6.58 -10.85
CA PHE A 140 2.44 -5.60 -9.80
C PHE A 140 3.11 -4.25 -10.05
N VAL A 141 4.37 -4.25 -10.44
CA VAL A 141 5.10 -3.03 -10.80
C VAL A 141 4.40 -2.30 -11.95
N HIS A 142 4.05 -3.02 -13.02
CA HIS A 142 3.35 -2.42 -14.17
C HIS A 142 1.95 -1.90 -13.82
N ALA A 143 1.20 -2.61 -12.97
CA ALA A 143 -0.11 -2.15 -12.51
C ALA A 143 -0.03 -0.83 -11.70
N ARG A 144 1.09 -0.59 -11.01
CA ARG A 144 1.35 0.68 -10.33
C ARG A 144 1.64 1.78 -11.35
N GLU A 145 2.54 1.53 -12.30
CA GLU A 145 2.88 2.51 -13.36
C GLU A 145 1.64 2.94 -14.16
N GLU A 146 0.78 1.99 -14.56
CA GLU A 146 -0.49 2.30 -15.26
C GLU A 146 -1.44 3.18 -14.41
N THR A 147 -1.44 3.02 -13.09
CA THR A 147 -2.27 3.83 -12.17
C THR A 147 -1.73 5.26 -12.01
N GLU A 148 -0.40 5.41 -12.00
CA GLU A 148 0.26 6.72 -11.90
C GLU A 148 0.14 7.50 -13.23
N LEU A 149 0.17 6.82 -14.38
CA LEU A 149 0.04 7.42 -15.71
C LEU A 149 -1.38 7.95 -15.99
N ASP A 150 -2.44 7.20 -15.63
CA ASP A 150 -3.84 7.65 -15.79
C ASP A 150 -4.14 8.95 -15.00
N SER A 151 -3.42 9.16 -13.89
CA SER A 151 -3.50 10.40 -13.10
C SER A 151 -2.74 11.59 -13.73
N LEU A 152 -1.76 11.33 -14.61
CA LEU A 152 -0.94 12.35 -15.29
C LEU A 152 -1.48 12.70 -16.69
N GLU A 153 -2.21 11.79 -17.35
CA GLU A 153 -2.73 11.99 -18.71
C GLU A 153 -4.06 12.79 -18.77
N SER A 154 -4.57 13.28 -17.63
CA SER A 154 -5.76 14.16 -17.58
C SER A 154 -5.43 15.67 -17.60
N ARG A 155 -4.17 16.07 -17.83
CA ARG A 155 -3.78 17.48 -18.03
C ARG A 155 -2.79 17.65 -19.18
N SER A 156 -3.17 17.22 -20.38
CA SER A 156 -2.54 17.70 -21.61
C SER A 156 -3.52 17.51 -22.77
N GLY A 157 -4.44 18.45 -22.92
CA GLY A 157 -5.36 18.46 -24.07
C GLY A 157 -6.50 19.45 -23.93
N ASP A 158 -6.21 20.75 -23.97
CA ASP A 158 -6.91 21.66 -24.89
C ASP A 158 -6.20 23.02 -24.97
N GLY A 159 -5.28 23.14 -25.91
CA GLY A 159 -5.26 24.29 -26.81
C GLY A 159 -5.25 23.71 -28.22
N PRO A 160 -5.76 24.38 -29.27
CA PRO A 160 -5.69 25.83 -29.46
C PRO A 160 -6.95 26.47 -30.12
N HIS A 161 -6.84 27.76 -30.44
CA HIS A 161 -7.66 28.56 -31.39
C HIS A 161 -8.96 29.20 -30.91
N HIS A 162 -8.92 30.52 -30.68
CA HIS A 162 -9.86 31.38 -31.38
C HIS A 162 -9.17 32.68 -31.85
N ARG A 163 -9.10 32.81 -33.18
CA ARG A 163 -8.80 34.02 -33.94
C ARG A 163 -9.94 35.02 -33.71
N HIS A 164 -9.62 36.30 -33.54
CA HIS A 164 -10.39 37.46 -34.05
C HIS A 164 -9.44 38.66 -34.13
#